data_AF-A0A536V027-F1
#
_entry.id   AF-A0A536V027-F1
#
_cell.length_a   1.000
_cell.length_b   1.000
_cell.length_c   1.000
_cell.angle_alpha   90.00
_cell.angle_beta   90.00
_cell.angle_gamma   90.00
#
_symmetry.space_group_name_H-M   'P 1'
#
loop_
_entity.id
_entity.type
_entity.pdbx_description
1 polymer ?
#
loop_
_entity_poly.entity_id
_entity_poly.type
_entity_poly.pdbx_seq_one_letter_code
_entity_poly.pdbx_strand_id
1 'polypeptide(L)'
;MQDMLAPVERLFGPSWTLVWTLAKIIAITVPLILGVAYLTLAERKVIGWMQVRIGPNRVGPLGLLQPFADVFKLVFKEIVVPTGASRYLFFLAPVLLIGPALAAWAVIPFDEGIVLSNINAGLLYVLALSSVGVYGVILAGWASNSKYAFLGCLRSAAQIVSYE
;
A
#
# COMPACT_ATOMS: atom_id res chain seq x y z
N MET A 1 21.74 -1.82 -20.83
CA MET A 1 21.35 -0.92 -19.71
C MET A 1 22.58 -0.37 -18.99
N GLN A 2 23.52 -1.21 -18.53
CA GLN A 2 24.73 -0.78 -17.82
C GLN A 2 25.59 0.20 -18.65
N ASP A 3 25.79 -0.05 -19.94
CA ASP A 3 26.55 0.87 -20.80
C ASP A 3 25.87 2.23 -21.05
N MET A 4 24.53 2.30 -20.97
CA MET A 4 23.79 3.58 -21.06
C MET A 4 23.82 4.38 -19.76
N LEU A 5 23.97 3.73 -18.61
CA LEU A 5 23.96 4.37 -17.30
C LEU A 5 25.36 4.77 -16.82
N ALA A 6 26.42 4.27 -17.47
CA ALA A 6 27.81 4.61 -17.17
C ALA A 6 28.15 6.12 -17.08
N PRO A 7 27.56 7.03 -17.90
CA PRO A 7 27.80 8.48 -17.75
C PRO A 7 27.19 9.05 -16.47
N VAL A 8 26.03 8.54 -16.06
CA VAL A 8 25.28 8.98 -14.88
C VAL A 8 25.91 8.39 -13.61
N GLU A 9 26.36 7.15 -13.66
CA GLU A 9 27.08 6.48 -12.58
C GLU A 9 28.35 7.23 -12.18
N ARG A 10 29.11 7.73 -13.16
CA ARG A 10 30.30 8.55 -12.93
C ARG A 10 30.02 9.89 -12.26
N LEU A 11 28.82 10.45 -12.44
CA LEU A 11 28.41 11.73 -11.83
C LEU A 11 28.13 11.58 -10.32
N PHE A 12 27.56 10.45 -9.90
CA PHE A 12 27.17 10.22 -8.50
C PHE A 12 28.21 9.45 -7.68
N GLY A 13 29.19 8.81 -8.32
CA GLY A 13 30.32 8.15 -7.65
C GLY A 13 29.84 7.14 -6.59
N PRO A 14 30.32 7.21 -5.32
CA PRO A 14 29.93 6.27 -4.26
C PRO A 14 28.43 6.29 -3.91
N SER A 15 27.72 7.38 -4.21
CA SER A 15 26.29 7.53 -3.90
C SER A 15 25.36 6.92 -4.96
N TRP A 16 25.92 6.42 -6.07
CA TRP A 16 25.16 5.86 -7.19
C TRP A 16 24.22 4.73 -6.78
N THR A 17 24.67 3.84 -5.90
CA THR A 17 23.87 2.70 -5.41
C THR A 17 22.61 3.13 -4.66
N LEU A 18 22.69 4.20 -3.88
CA LEU A 18 21.57 4.78 -3.16
C LEU A 18 20.58 5.44 -4.13
N VAL A 19 21.08 6.25 -5.06
CA VAL A 19 20.27 6.94 -6.07
C VAL A 19 19.53 5.92 -6.95
N TRP A 20 20.22 4.87 -7.38
CA TRP A 20 19.66 3.82 -8.22
C TRP A 20 18.58 3.01 -7.48
N THR A 21 18.82 2.65 -6.21
CA THR A 21 17.83 1.96 -5.38
C THR A 21 16.58 2.82 -5.16
N LEU A 22 16.75 4.11 -4.85
CA LEU A 22 15.62 5.04 -4.68
C LEU A 22 14.82 5.21 -5.99
N ALA A 23 15.50 5.30 -7.12
CA ALA A 23 14.83 5.39 -8.43
C ALA A 23 13.97 4.14 -8.69
N LYS A 24 14.48 2.93 -8.41
CA LYS A 24 13.70 1.69 -8.51
C LYS A 24 12.50 1.66 -7.56
N ILE A 25 12.66 2.12 -6.31
CA ILE A 25 11.55 2.19 -5.34
C ILE A 25 10.45 3.09 -5.89
N ILE A 26 10.79 4.29 -6.36
CA ILE A 26 9.81 5.23 -6.94
C ILE A 26 9.13 4.61 -8.18
N ALA A 27 9.91 3.96 -9.04
CA ALA A 27 9.40 3.30 -10.24
C ALA A 27 8.41 2.17 -9.95
N ILE A 28 8.49 1.52 -8.78
CA ILE A 28 7.53 0.50 -8.34
C ILE A 28 6.35 1.14 -7.60
N THR A 29 6.63 1.99 -6.61
CA THR A 29 5.61 2.52 -5.71
C THR A 29 4.64 3.47 -6.40
N VAL A 30 5.09 4.32 -7.33
CA VAL A 30 4.21 5.28 -8.02
C VAL A 30 3.16 4.57 -8.89
N PRO A 31 3.52 3.67 -9.82
CA PRO A 31 2.54 2.90 -10.57
C PRO A 31 1.68 2.01 -9.68
N LEU A 32 2.23 1.47 -8.59
CA LEU A 32 1.45 0.66 -7.64
C LEU A 32 0.34 1.47 -6.98
N ILE A 33 0.64 2.66 -6.45
CA ILE A 33 -0.36 3.54 -5.82
C ILE A 33 -1.42 3.97 -6.84
N LEU A 34 -1.00 4.32 -8.07
CA LEU A 34 -1.93 4.65 -9.15
C LEU A 34 -2.81 3.45 -9.53
N GLY A 35 -2.22 2.26 -9.61
CA GLY A 35 -2.93 1.01 -9.88
C GLY A 35 -4.00 0.73 -8.83
N VAL A 36 -3.65 0.84 -7.54
CA VAL A 36 -4.60 0.69 -6.43
C VAL A 36 -5.70 1.76 -6.52
N ALA A 37 -5.36 3.01 -6.80
CA ALA A 37 -6.34 4.09 -6.97
C ALA A 37 -7.36 3.78 -8.08
N TYR A 38 -6.90 3.33 -9.25
CA TYR A 38 -7.78 2.93 -10.35
C TYR A 38 -8.52 1.62 -10.11
N LEU A 39 -7.95 0.71 -9.32
CA LEU A 39 -8.64 -0.52 -8.90
C LEU A 39 -9.91 -0.18 -8.11
N THR A 40 -9.89 0.83 -7.23
CA THR A 40 -11.11 1.28 -6.54
C THR A 40 -12.18 1.82 -7.49
N LEU A 41 -11.79 2.50 -8.58
CA LEU A 41 -12.72 2.94 -9.62
C LEU A 41 -13.29 1.74 -10.40
N ALA A 42 -12.42 0.79 -10.76
CA ALA A 42 -12.78 -0.41 -11.47
C ALA A 42 -13.78 -1.24 -10.65
N GLU A 43 -13.51 -1.46 -9.36
CA GLU A 43 -14.41 -2.14 -8.42
C GLU A 43 -15.80 -1.50 -8.43
N ARG A 44 -15.90 -0.18 -8.27
CA ARG A 44 -17.20 0.54 -8.29
C ARG A 44 -17.93 0.39 -9.61
N LYS A 45 -17.21 0.39 -10.74
CA LYS A 45 -17.82 0.24 -12.08
C LYS A 45 -18.29 -1.18 -12.35
N VAL A 46 -17.44 -2.17 -12.07
CA VAL A 46 -17.72 -3.58 -12.32
C VAL A 46 -18.90 -4.04 -11.46
N ILE A 47 -18.90 -3.74 -10.16
CA ILE A 47 -20.03 -4.07 -9.27
C ILE A 47 -21.30 -3.32 -9.71
N GLY A 48 -21.17 -2.07 -10.16
CA GLY A 48 -22.30 -1.32 -10.74
C GLY A 48 -22.91 -2.04 -11.93
N TRP A 49 -22.09 -2.46 -12.89
CA TRP A 49 -22.54 -3.16 -14.09
C TRP A 49 -23.18 -4.51 -13.78
N MET A 50 -22.62 -5.26 -12.82
CA MET A 50 -23.23 -6.50 -12.31
C MET A 50 -24.63 -6.25 -11.72
N GLN A 51 -24.83 -5.08 -11.11
CA GLN A 51 -26.10 -4.66 -10.50
C GLN A 51 -27.00 -3.89 -11.49
N VAL A 52 -26.71 -3.88 -12.79
CA VAL A 52 -27.48 -3.16 -13.81
C VAL A 52 -27.59 -1.66 -13.49
N ARG A 53 -26.54 -1.07 -12.92
CA ARG A 53 -26.43 0.38 -12.71
C ARG A 53 -25.09 0.93 -13.21
N ILE A 54 -25.09 2.20 -13.56
CA ILE A 54 -23.88 2.85 -14.04
C ILE A 54 -23.01 3.23 -12.83
N GLY A 55 -21.74 2.84 -12.86
CA GLY A 55 -20.74 3.28 -11.88
C GLY A 55 -20.38 4.77 -12.01
N PRO A 56 -19.32 5.23 -11.33
CA PRO A 56 -18.89 6.63 -11.40
C PRO A 56 -18.64 7.09 -12.85
N ASN A 57 -19.36 8.14 -13.29
CA ASN A 57 -19.30 8.66 -14.67
C ASN A 57 -19.20 10.20 -14.76
N ARG A 58 -19.23 10.92 -13.63
CA ARG A 58 -19.34 12.40 -13.62
C ARG A 58 -18.02 13.14 -13.39
N VAL A 59 -17.06 12.51 -12.70
CA VAL A 59 -15.80 13.16 -12.33
C VAL A 59 -14.75 12.93 -13.43
N GLY A 60 -14.72 13.84 -14.40
CA GLY A 60 -13.88 13.74 -15.61
C GLY A 60 -14.46 12.81 -16.69
N PRO A 61 -13.77 12.65 -17.83
CA PRO A 61 -14.20 11.74 -18.90
C PRO A 61 -14.37 10.32 -18.35
N LEU A 62 -15.56 9.74 -18.50
CA LEU A 62 -15.93 8.41 -18.00
C LEU A 62 -15.68 8.20 -16.49
N GLY A 63 -15.56 9.26 -15.68
CA GLY A 63 -15.26 9.12 -14.25
C GLY A 63 -13.79 8.79 -13.92
N LEU A 64 -12.85 8.91 -14.87
CA LEU A 64 -11.43 8.56 -14.66
C LEU A 64 -10.74 9.41 -13.58
N LEU A 65 -11.25 10.61 -13.29
CA LEU A 65 -10.68 11.48 -12.26
C LEU A 65 -11.26 11.21 -10.87
N GLN A 66 -12.15 10.23 -10.72
CA GLN A 66 -12.79 9.91 -9.44
C GLN A 66 -11.79 9.54 -8.33
N PRO A 67 -10.76 8.68 -8.54
CA PRO A 67 -9.82 8.35 -7.46
C PRO A 67 -9.06 9.56 -6.94
N PHE A 68 -8.68 10.49 -7.84
CA PHE A 68 -8.02 11.74 -7.44
C PHE A 68 -8.95 12.63 -6.62
N ALA A 69 -10.23 12.76 -7.02
CA ALA A 69 -11.20 13.52 -6.25
C ALA A 69 -11.42 12.94 -4.84
N ASP A 70 -11.44 11.61 -4.71
CA ASP A 70 -11.55 10.93 -3.41
C ASP A 70 -10.32 11.20 -2.53
N VAL A 71 -9.11 11.17 -3.11
CA VAL A 71 -7.87 11.51 -2.39
C VAL A 71 -7.88 12.97 -1.93
N PHE A 72 -8.15 13.92 -2.83
CA PHE A 72 -8.21 15.33 -2.45
C PHE A 72 -9.24 15.58 -1.36
N LYS A 73 -10.42 14.96 -1.46
CA LYS A 73 -11.45 15.03 -0.42
C LYS A 73 -10.92 14.57 0.94
N LEU A 74 -10.16 13.47 1.00
CA LEU A 74 -9.59 12.97 2.25
C LEU A 74 -8.47 13.88 2.79
N VAL A 75 -7.65 14.47 1.92
CA VAL A 75 -6.57 15.40 2.34
C VAL A 75 -7.14 16.69 2.93
N PHE A 76 -8.24 17.21 2.38
CA PHE A 76 -8.92 18.40 2.93
C PHE A 76 -9.81 18.08 4.13
N LYS A 77 -10.00 16.81 4.48
CA LYS A 77 -10.87 16.43 5.58
C LYS A 77 -10.18 16.66 6.93
N GLU A 78 -10.93 17.23 7.86
CA GLU A 78 -10.49 17.39 9.25
C GLU A 78 -10.13 16.04 9.88
N ILE A 79 -8.98 16.01 10.56
CA ILE A 79 -8.49 14.82 11.27
C ILE A 79 -9.11 14.79 12.66
N VAL A 80 -10.10 13.92 12.86
CA VAL A 80 -10.74 13.71 14.16
C VAL A 80 -10.08 12.54 14.87
N VAL A 81 -9.41 12.80 15.99
CA VAL A 81 -8.84 11.78 16.86
C VAL A 81 -9.76 11.57 18.07
N PRO A 82 -10.26 10.34 18.32
CA PRO A 82 -11.12 10.07 19.47
C PRO A 82 -10.41 10.38 20.80
N THR A 83 -11.12 10.97 21.76
CA THR A 83 -10.56 11.36 23.07
C THR A 83 -10.07 10.18 23.90
N GLY A 84 -10.74 9.02 23.80
CA GLY A 84 -10.35 7.80 24.49
C GLY A 84 -9.22 7.01 23.81
N ALA A 85 -8.81 7.38 22.60
CA ALA A 85 -7.85 6.62 21.81
C ALA A 85 -6.39 6.90 22.23
N SER A 86 -5.53 5.88 22.11
CA SER A 86 -4.09 6.07 22.25
C SER A 86 -3.55 6.78 21.01
N ARG A 87 -3.19 8.06 21.15
CA ARG A 87 -2.77 8.91 20.02
C ARG A 87 -1.58 8.32 19.25
N TYR A 88 -0.59 7.78 19.95
CA TYR A 88 0.60 7.21 19.31
C TYR A 88 0.26 5.97 18.49
N LEU A 89 -0.47 5.01 19.08
CA LEU A 89 -0.85 3.78 18.39
C LEU A 89 -1.84 4.04 17.25
N PHE A 90 -2.71 5.05 17.38
CA PHE A 90 -3.69 5.41 16.36
C PHE A 90 -3.03 5.87 15.05
N PHE A 91 -1.91 6.60 15.13
CA PHE A 91 -1.15 7.02 13.95
C PHE A 91 -0.14 5.96 13.48
N LEU A 92 0.42 5.18 14.39
CA LEU A 92 1.39 4.14 14.04
C LEU A 92 0.74 2.93 13.35
N ALA A 93 -0.47 2.55 13.77
CA ALA A 93 -1.12 1.34 13.27
C ALA A 93 -1.36 1.34 11.74
N PRO A 94 -1.84 2.43 11.09
CA PRO A 94 -1.92 2.50 9.63
C PRO A 94 -0.57 2.36 8.92
N VAL A 95 0.50 2.89 9.52
CA VAL A 95 1.86 2.77 8.97
C VAL A 95 2.35 1.32 9.04
N LEU A 96 2.08 0.63 10.14
CA LEU A 96 2.40 -0.80 10.29
C LEU A 96 1.56 -1.71 9.39
N LEU A 97 0.42 -1.24 8.87
CA LEU A 97 -0.37 -1.97 7.89
C LEU A 97 0.16 -1.77 6.46
N ILE A 98 0.43 -0.51 6.08
CA ILE A 98 0.87 -0.16 4.73
C ILE A 98 2.35 -0.51 4.49
N GLY A 99 3.20 -0.36 5.51
CA GLY A 99 4.65 -0.59 5.40
C GLY A 99 4.99 -1.99 4.90
N PRO A 100 4.55 -3.06 5.58
CA PRO A 100 4.77 -4.44 5.13
C PRO A 100 4.15 -4.73 3.76
N ALA A 101 2.95 -4.17 3.47
CA ALA A 101 2.29 -4.35 2.18
C ALA A 101 3.11 -3.76 1.02
N LEU A 102 3.72 -2.58 1.19
CA LEU A 102 4.62 -2.00 0.20
C LEU A 102 5.97 -2.71 0.16
N ALA A 103 6.50 -3.12 1.31
CA ALA A 103 7.77 -3.85 1.38
C ALA A 103 7.70 -5.21 0.67
N ALA A 104 6.55 -5.88 0.68
CA ALA A 104 6.37 -7.17 0.00
C ALA A 104 6.65 -7.09 -1.51
N TRP A 105 6.44 -5.94 -2.14
CA TRP A 105 6.73 -5.71 -3.55
C TRP A 105 8.23 -5.63 -3.88
N ALA A 106 9.11 -5.58 -2.88
CA ALA A 106 10.56 -5.51 -3.09
C ALA A 106 11.16 -6.76 -3.76
N VAL A 107 10.48 -7.90 -3.68
CA VAL A 107 11.02 -9.20 -4.13
C VAL A 107 10.27 -9.77 -5.32
N ILE A 108 9.18 -9.13 -5.74
CA ILE A 108 8.38 -9.59 -6.89
C ILE A 108 9.15 -9.27 -8.18
N PRO A 109 9.50 -10.28 -9.01
CA PRO A 109 10.15 -10.05 -10.30
C PRO A 109 9.11 -9.59 -11.34
N PHE A 110 9.44 -8.55 -12.10
CA PHE A 110 8.61 -8.09 -13.23
C PHE A 110 9.02 -8.71 -14.57
N ASP A 111 10.30 -9.06 -14.70
CA ASP A 111 10.90 -9.72 -15.85
C ASP A 111 12.25 -10.35 -15.43
N GLU A 112 12.92 -11.07 -16.32
CA GLU A 112 14.24 -11.64 -16.08
C GLU A 112 15.25 -10.55 -15.68
N GLY A 113 15.78 -10.62 -14.45
CA GLY A 113 16.71 -9.64 -13.90
C GLY A 113 16.08 -8.30 -13.49
N ILE A 114 14.77 -8.08 -13.72
CA ILE A 114 14.05 -6.86 -13.31
C ILE A 114 13.37 -7.11 -11.96
N VAL A 115 14.16 -6.96 -10.90
CA VAL A 115 13.72 -7.01 -9.51
C VAL A 115 14.38 -5.89 -8.70
N LEU A 116 13.71 -5.41 -7.65
CA LEU A 116 14.29 -4.41 -6.74
C LEU A 116 15.42 -5.04 -5.94
N SER A 117 15.13 -6.13 -5.23
CA SER A 117 16.11 -6.90 -4.46
C SER A 117 15.99 -8.40 -4.76
N ASN A 118 17.05 -9.00 -5.30
CA ASN A 118 17.10 -10.44 -5.48
C ASN A 118 17.51 -11.10 -4.16
N ILE A 119 16.54 -11.67 -3.46
CA ILE A 119 16.73 -12.38 -2.19
C ILE A 119 16.56 -13.88 -2.45
N ASN A 120 17.56 -14.68 -2.08
CA ASN A 120 17.49 -16.15 -2.24
C ASN A 120 16.26 -16.77 -1.56
N ALA A 121 15.84 -16.20 -0.43
CA ALA A 121 14.68 -16.62 0.36
C ALA A 121 13.45 -15.71 0.15
N GLY A 122 13.16 -15.34 -1.10
CA GLY A 122 12.10 -14.38 -1.42
C GLY A 122 10.70 -14.79 -0.98
N LEU A 123 10.38 -16.08 -1.03
CA LEU A 123 9.09 -16.60 -0.54
C LEU A 123 8.95 -16.43 0.98
N LEU A 124 9.99 -16.77 1.74
CA LEU A 124 10.01 -16.61 3.19
C LEU A 124 9.91 -15.13 3.59
N TYR A 125 10.48 -14.22 2.79
CA TYR A 125 10.35 -12.79 3.00
C TYR A 125 8.90 -12.31 2.89
N VAL A 126 8.17 -12.75 1.86
CA VAL A 126 6.75 -12.37 1.67
C VAL A 126 5.89 -12.93 2.81
N LEU A 127 6.10 -14.19 3.20
CA LEU A 127 5.40 -14.82 4.33
C LEU A 127 5.70 -14.10 5.66
N ALA A 128 6.96 -13.72 5.91
CA ALA A 128 7.30 -12.97 7.11
C ALA A 128 6.60 -11.61 7.16
N LEU A 129 6.52 -10.91 6.02
CA LEU A 129 5.85 -9.61 5.95
C LEU A 129 4.33 -9.70 6.08
N SER A 130 3.70 -10.76 5.56
CA SER A 130 2.25 -10.95 5.73
C SER A 130 1.90 -11.11 7.21
N SER A 131 2.66 -11.94 7.94
CA SER A 131 2.45 -12.13 9.38
C SER A 131 2.72 -10.85 10.19
N VAL A 132 3.65 -10.00 9.74
CA VAL A 132 3.86 -8.68 10.35
C VAL A 132 2.65 -7.76 10.16
N GLY A 133 1.97 -7.85 9.02
CA GLY A 133 0.76 -7.07 8.72
C GLY A 133 -0.39 -7.29 9.72
N VAL A 134 -0.50 -8.50 10.29
CA VAL A 134 -1.52 -8.84 11.30
C VAL A 134 -1.39 -7.96 12.55
N TYR A 135 -0.15 -7.62 12.95
CA TYR A 135 0.07 -6.73 14.10
C TYR A 135 -0.51 -5.33 13.86
N GLY A 136 -0.47 -4.83 12.62
CA GLY A 136 -1.09 -3.55 12.26
C GLY A 136 -2.60 -3.54 12.53
N VAL A 137 -3.30 -4.64 12.21
CA VAL A 137 -4.75 -4.80 12.43
C VAL A 137 -5.07 -4.83 13.93
N ILE A 138 -4.31 -5.59 14.72
CA ILE A 138 -4.52 -5.70 16.18
C ILE A 138 -4.27 -4.35 16.86
N LEU A 139 -3.17 -3.67 16.51
CA LEU A 139 -2.82 -2.37 17.09
C LEU A 139 -3.86 -1.29 16.72
N ALA A 140 -4.42 -1.32 15.51
CA ALA A 140 -5.47 -0.40 15.10
C ALA A 140 -6.74 -0.54 15.96
N GLY A 141 -7.17 -1.78 16.22
CA GLY A 141 -8.34 -2.03 17.08
C GLY A 141 -8.08 -1.71 18.54
N TRP A 142 -6.88 -1.99 19.06
CA TRP A 142 -6.52 -1.65 20.43
C TRP A 142 -6.37 -0.14 20.65
N ALA A 143 -5.84 0.59 19.67
CA ALA A 143 -5.66 2.04 19.73
C ALA A 143 -6.98 2.81 19.94
N SER A 144 -8.10 2.26 19.46
CA SER A 144 -9.44 2.86 19.55
C SER A 144 -10.02 2.88 20.97
N ASN A 145 -9.48 2.10 21.92
CA ASN A 145 -9.99 1.97 23.30
C ASN A 145 -11.51 1.73 23.39
N SER A 146 -12.06 0.92 22.47
CA SER A 146 -13.45 0.51 22.45
C SER A 146 -13.55 -1.02 22.45
N LYS A 147 -14.38 -1.58 23.34
CA LYS A 147 -14.60 -3.03 23.43
C LYS A 147 -15.08 -3.62 22.10
N TYR A 148 -15.92 -2.88 21.37
CA TYR A 148 -16.43 -3.34 20.08
C TYR A 148 -15.33 -3.40 19.01
N ALA A 149 -14.54 -2.33 18.88
CA ALA A 149 -13.43 -2.28 17.92
C ALA A 149 -12.36 -3.33 18.23
N PHE A 150 -12.06 -3.55 19.51
CA PHE A 150 -11.09 -4.55 19.96
C PHE A 150 -11.55 -5.99 19.66
N LEU A 151 -12.80 -6.35 19.97
CA LEU A 151 -13.32 -7.67 19.62
C LEU A 151 -13.41 -7.87 18.10
N GLY A 152 -13.74 -6.82 17.35
CA GLY A 152 -13.75 -6.83 15.88
C GLY A 152 -12.35 -7.10 15.30
N CYS A 153 -11.31 -6.43 15.80
CA CYS A 153 -9.95 -6.63 15.31
C CYS A 153 -9.42 -8.03 15.63
N LEU A 154 -9.75 -8.60 16.81
CA LEU A 154 -9.36 -9.97 17.16
C LEU A 154 -9.99 -11.01 16.21
N ARG A 155 -11.25 -10.81 15.80
CA ARG A 155 -11.90 -11.69 14.81
C ARG A 155 -11.24 -11.60 13.44
N SER A 156 -10.92 -10.38 12.99
CA SER A 156 -10.23 -10.17 11.72
C SER A 156 -8.81 -10.73 11.75
N ALA A 157 -8.08 -10.56 12.85
CA ALA A 157 -6.74 -11.12 13.02
C ALA A 157 -6.78 -12.66 13.02
N ALA A 158 -7.73 -13.26 13.75
CA ALA A 158 -7.93 -14.71 13.74
C ALA A 158 -8.25 -15.24 12.33
N GLN A 159 -9.07 -14.52 11.56
CA GLN A 159 -9.34 -14.86 10.17
C GLN A 159 -8.07 -14.81 9.33
N ILE A 160 -7.30 -13.71 9.39
CA ILE A 160 -6.09 -13.56 8.57
C ILE A 160 -5.10 -14.69 8.88
N VAL A 161 -4.79 -14.92 10.16
CA VAL A 161 -3.86 -15.98 10.58
C VAL A 161 -4.35 -17.39 10.20
N SER A 162 -5.67 -17.62 10.13
CA SER A 162 -6.20 -18.94 9.72
C SER A 162 -6.08 -19.20 8.21
N TYR A 163 -5.94 -18.15 7.40
CA TYR A 163 -5.80 -18.22 5.94
C TYR A 163 -4.40 -17.84 5.44
N GLU A 164 -3.50 -17.46 6.35
CA GLU A 164 -2.05 -17.45 6.09
C GLU A 164 -1.51 -18.89 6.01
#